data_AF-A0A8T4ZDU8-F1
#
_entry.id   AF-A0A8T4ZDU8-F1
#
_cell.length_a   1.000
_cell.length_b   1.000
_cell.length_c   1.000
_cell.angle_alpha   90.00
_cell.angle_beta   90.00
_cell.angle_gamma   90.00
#
_symmetry.space_group_name_H-M   'P 1'
#
loop_
_entity.id
_entity.type
_entity.pdbx_description
1 polymer ?
#
loop_
_entity_poly.entity_id
_entity_poly.type
_entity_poly.pdbx_seq_one_letter_code
_entity_poly.pdbx_strand_id
1 'polypeptide(L)'
;TIRLYEFYKSEAGSRGIIIPDFKLEFGRTKDGLIQIDEPPTHDSARFWAEEHYQPGLPQEARCLDKEFLREFLRRFGYSGEEPPPQIPSIVVAEVAKRCVASYEILSGMKRLHDFKLASVDEILEELKT
;
A
#
# COMPACT_ATOMS: atom_id res chain seq x y z
N THR A 1 -11.94 1.74 17.17
CA THR A 1 -11.01 1.10 16.22
C THR A 1 -11.57 -0.17 15.61
N ILE A 2 -11.84 -1.26 16.35
CA ILE A 2 -12.25 -2.56 15.76
C ILE A 2 -13.45 -2.46 14.80
N ARG A 3 -14.50 -1.70 15.12
CA ARG A 3 -15.64 -1.52 14.20
C ARG A 3 -15.26 -0.87 12.87
N LEU A 4 -14.33 0.09 12.88
CA LEU A 4 -13.81 0.70 11.65
C LEU A 4 -12.94 -0.30 10.88
N TYR A 5 -12.16 -1.12 11.59
CA TYR A 5 -11.38 -2.19 10.97
C TYR A 5 -12.25 -3.19 10.21
N GLU A 6 -13.31 -3.71 10.85
CA GLU A 6 -14.23 -4.63 10.17
C GLU A 6 -14.93 -3.98 8.97
N PHE A 7 -15.31 -2.70 9.09
CA PHE A 7 -15.87 -1.94 7.98
C PHE A 7 -14.90 -1.85 6.80
N TYR A 8 -13.69 -1.32 7.01
CA TYR A 8 -12.70 -1.16 5.93
C TYR A 8 -12.27 -2.50 5.33
N LYS A 9 -12.07 -3.52 6.16
CA LYS A 9 -11.75 -4.88 5.71
C LYS A 9 -12.85 -5.45 4.81
N SER A 10 -14.11 -5.30 5.20
CA SER A 10 -15.24 -5.78 4.39
C SER A 10 -15.36 -5.02 3.06
N GLU A 11 -15.25 -3.69 3.10
CA GLU A 11 -15.34 -2.84 1.92
C GLU A 11 -14.23 -3.14 0.92
N ALA A 12 -12.98 -3.24 1.38
CA ALA A 12 -11.83 -3.57 0.54
C ALA A 12 -11.88 -5.00 0.01
N GLY A 13 -12.30 -5.96 0.85
CA GLY A 13 -12.45 -7.37 0.48
C GLY A 13 -13.42 -7.58 -0.67
N SER A 14 -14.52 -6.81 -0.71
CA SER A 14 -15.47 -6.84 -1.84
C SER A 14 -14.86 -6.45 -3.20
N ARG A 15 -13.65 -5.87 -3.19
CA ARG A 15 -12.91 -5.36 -4.35
C ARG A 15 -11.61 -6.13 -4.61
N GLY A 16 -11.41 -7.27 -3.94
CA GLY A 16 -10.21 -8.10 -4.09
C GLY A 16 -8.97 -7.55 -3.37
N ILE A 17 -9.14 -6.69 -2.37
CA ILE A 17 -8.05 -6.12 -1.57
C ILE A 17 -8.17 -6.60 -0.12
N ILE A 18 -7.08 -7.15 0.41
CA ILE A 18 -6.94 -7.52 1.82
C ILE A 18 -6.27 -6.36 2.57
N ILE A 19 -6.86 -5.95 3.69
CA ILE A 19 -6.28 -4.98 4.63
C ILE A 19 -5.85 -5.73 5.90
N PRO A 20 -4.55 -6.09 6.05
CA PRO A 20 -4.08 -6.78 7.24
C PRO A 20 -4.03 -5.82 8.45
N ASP A 21 -3.67 -4.55 8.22
CA ASP A 21 -3.58 -3.52 9.25
C ASP A 21 -3.67 -2.11 8.65
N PHE A 22 -3.97 -1.13 9.51
CA PHE A 22 -3.87 0.30 9.24
C PHE A 22 -3.76 1.10 10.54
N LYS A 23 -3.28 2.34 10.43
CA LYS A 23 -3.23 3.30 11.54
C LYS A 23 -4.43 4.25 11.47
N LEU A 24 -5.04 4.55 12.62
CA LEU A 24 -5.98 5.66 12.78
C LEU A 24 -5.50 6.58 13.88
N GLU A 25 -5.86 7.86 13.74
CA GLU A 25 -5.71 8.84 14.81
C GLU A 25 -7.08 9.35 15.25
N PHE A 26 -7.18 9.65 16.55
CA PHE A 26 -8.41 10.14 17.15
C PHE A 26 -8.15 11.43 17.91
N GLY A 27 -8.95 12.44 17.62
CA GLY A 27 -9.02 13.67 18.40
C GLY A 27 -10.08 13.56 19.50
N ARG A 28 -9.94 14.36 20.55
CA ARG A 28 -10.94 14.49 21.61
C ARG A 28 -11.53 15.89 21.59
N THR A 29 -12.85 15.96 21.48
CA THR A 29 -13.63 17.20 21.58
C THR A 29 -14.46 17.18 22.87
N LYS A 30 -15.20 18.27 23.14
CA LYS A 30 -16.19 18.33 24.23
C LYS A 30 -17.34 17.32 24.03
N ASP A 31 -17.62 16.95 22.78
CA ASP A 31 -18.75 16.11 22.38
C ASP A 31 -18.36 14.63 22.24
N GLY A 32 -17.05 14.30 22.31
CA GLY A 32 -16.56 12.92 22.29
C GLY A 32 -15.27 12.73 21.49
N LEU A 33 -15.03 11.49 21.06
CA LEU A 33 -13.92 11.16 20.15
C LEU A 33 -14.35 11.39 18.70
N ILE A 34 -13.45 11.95 17.91
CA ILE A 34 -13.59 12.08 16.45
C ILE A 34 -12.39 11.40 15.78
N GLN A 35 -12.59 10.83 14.60
CA GLN A 35 -11.46 10.42 13.75
C GLN A 35 -10.81 11.68 13.18
N ILE A 36 -9.48 11.72 13.18
CA ILE A 36 -8.66 12.79 12.59
C ILE A 36 -7.63 12.17 11.65
N ASP A 37 -6.71 13.01 11.14
CA ASP A 37 -5.67 12.62 10.18
C ASP A 37 -6.31 12.07 8.90
N GLU A 38 -6.07 10.81 8.54
CA GLU A 38 -6.63 10.18 7.35
C GLU A 38 -7.34 8.84 7.65
N PRO A 39 -8.31 8.44 6.80
CA PRO A 39 -8.76 7.03 6.73
C PRO A 39 -7.64 6.14 6.14
N PRO A 40 -7.82 4.82 6.05
CA PRO A 40 -6.88 3.94 5.36
C PRO A 40 -6.57 4.41 3.94
N THR A 41 -5.34 4.87 3.72
CA THR A 41 -4.81 5.30 2.41
C THR A 41 -3.61 4.44 2.01
N HIS A 42 -3.06 4.72 0.83
CA HIS A 42 -1.78 4.16 0.36
C HIS A 42 -0.63 4.31 1.38
N ASP A 43 -0.69 5.33 2.25
CA ASP A 43 0.37 5.62 3.21
C ASP A 43 0.12 5.02 4.60
N SER A 44 -1.12 5.02 5.09
CA SER A 44 -1.49 4.62 6.47
C SER A 44 -1.99 3.18 6.61
N ALA A 45 -2.20 2.47 5.51
CA ALA A 45 -2.70 1.11 5.50
C ALA A 45 -1.86 0.20 4.60
N ARG A 46 -1.90 -1.10 4.88
CA ARG A 46 -1.42 -2.12 3.95
C ARG A 46 -2.56 -2.60 3.06
N PHE A 47 -2.29 -2.75 1.77
CA PHE A 47 -3.21 -3.20 0.72
C PHE A 47 -2.58 -4.35 -0.05
N TRP A 48 -2.99 -5.57 0.30
CA TRP A 48 -2.57 -6.77 -0.41
C TRP A 48 -3.59 -7.15 -1.46
N ALA A 49 -3.14 -7.39 -2.68
CA ALA A 49 -3.95 -7.99 -3.74
C ALA A 49 -4.31 -9.43 -3.35
N GLU A 50 -5.60 -9.75 -3.29
CA GLU A 50 -6.07 -11.10 -2.93
C GLU A 50 -5.53 -12.16 -3.91
N GLU A 51 -5.42 -11.84 -5.20
CA GLU A 51 -4.90 -12.75 -6.23
C GLU A 51 -3.41 -13.09 -6.08
N HIS A 52 -2.67 -12.34 -5.27
CA HIS A 52 -1.25 -12.57 -4.99
C HIS A 52 -0.99 -13.02 -3.55
N TYR A 53 -2.03 -13.04 -2.71
CA TYR A 53 -1.88 -13.35 -1.31
C TYR A 53 -1.52 -14.82 -1.09
N GLN A 54 -0.42 -15.06 -0.37
CA GLN A 54 0.00 -16.41 -0.01
C GLN A 54 0.52 -16.48 1.44
N PRO A 55 -0.16 -17.19 2.35
CA PRO A 55 0.31 -17.39 3.72
C PRO A 55 1.74 -17.96 3.77
N GLY A 56 2.56 -17.39 4.65
CA GLY A 56 3.95 -17.80 4.83
C GLY A 56 4.95 -17.18 3.86
N LEU A 57 4.49 -16.37 2.89
CA LEU A 57 5.36 -15.59 2.01
C LEU A 57 5.28 -14.08 2.32
N PRO A 58 6.29 -13.28 1.91
CA PRO A 58 6.18 -11.83 1.86
C PRO A 58 5.12 -11.38 0.85
N GLN A 59 4.44 -10.27 1.14
CA GLN A 59 3.35 -9.71 0.30
C GLN A 59 3.75 -8.34 -0.28
N GLU A 60 4.75 -7.70 0.30
CA GLU A 60 5.16 -6.32 0.07
C GLU A 60 5.66 -6.09 -1.36
N ALA A 61 6.25 -7.11 -1.99
CA ALA A 61 6.77 -7.02 -3.35
C ALA A 61 5.67 -6.72 -4.39
N ARG A 62 4.40 -7.03 -4.09
CA ARG A 62 3.24 -6.84 -4.98
C ARG A 62 2.10 -6.04 -4.35
N CYS A 63 2.31 -5.45 -3.18
CA CYS A 63 1.26 -4.67 -2.51
C CYS A 63 0.96 -3.36 -3.25
N LEU A 64 -0.16 -2.73 -2.93
CA LEU A 64 -0.61 -1.47 -3.53
C LEU A 64 -0.30 -0.24 -2.66
N ASP A 65 0.38 -0.44 -1.54
CA ASP A 65 0.66 0.57 -0.53
C ASP A 65 2.16 0.92 -0.45
N LYS A 66 2.51 1.78 0.50
CA LYS A 66 3.88 2.28 0.73
C LYS A 66 4.91 1.20 1.06
N GLU A 67 4.48 0.01 1.51
CA GLU A 67 5.40 -1.12 1.75
C GLU A 67 6.15 -1.53 0.47
N PHE A 68 5.60 -1.28 -0.72
CA PHE A 68 6.32 -1.51 -1.99
C PHE A 68 7.62 -0.70 -2.05
N LEU A 69 7.55 0.60 -1.73
CA LEU A 69 8.72 1.48 -1.72
C LEU A 69 9.70 1.06 -0.61
N ARG A 70 9.19 0.71 0.57
CA ARG A 70 10.03 0.24 1.69
C ARG A 70 10.77 -1.04 1.32
N GLU A 71 10.10 -1.98 0.65
CA GLU A 71 10.70 -3.22 0.19
C GLU A 71 11.74 -2.98 -0.91
N PHE A 72 11.44 -2.11 -1.88
CA PHE A 72 12.42 -1.67 -2.86
C PHE A 72 13.67 -1.09 -2.19
N LEU A 73 13.50 -0.12 -1.29
CA LEU A 73 14.62 0.54 -0.60
C LEU A 73 15.47 -0.45 0.20
N ARG A 74 14.83 -1.38 0.91
CA ARG A 74 15.52 -2.45 1.66
C ARG A 74 16.39 -3.30 0.74
N ARG A 75 15.83 -3.74 -0.40
CA ARG A 75 16.56 -4.56 -1.38
C ARG A 75 17.59 -3.78 -2.19
N PHE A 76 17.41 -2.48 -2.30
CA PHE A 76 18.37 -1.54 -2.87
C PHE A 76 19.52 -1.20 -1.91
N GLY A 77 19.50 -1.73 -0.67
CA GLY A 77 20.57 -1.59 0.31
C GLY A 77 20.42 -0.39 1.25
N TYR A 78 19.27 0.28 1.27
CA TYR A 78 19.03 1.40 2.17
C TYR A 78 18.54 0.94 3.55
N SER A 79 19.35 1.19 4.59
CA SER A 79 19.04 0.83 5.99
C SER A 79 18.27 1.90 6.77
N GLY A 80 18.14 3.13 6.23
CA GLY A 80 17.50 4.25 6.90
C GLY A 80 18.43 5.13 7.75
N GLU A 81 19.69 4.75 7.93
CA GLU A 81 20.66 5.52 8.73
C GLU A 81 21.41 6.59 7.92
N GLU A 82 21.54 6.37 6.61
CA GLU A 82 22.21 7.28 5.68
C GLU A 82 21.20 8.25 5.02
N PRO A 83 21.66 9.32 4.35
CA PRO A 83 20.80 10.09 3.46
C PRO A 83 20.10 9.15 2.46
N PRO A 84 18.79 9.34 2.21
CA PRO A 84 18.06 8.45 1.30
C PRO A 84 18.68 8.49 -0.10
N PRO A 85 18.80 7.32 -0.76
CA PRO A 85 19.37 7.26 -2.11
C PRO A 85 18.46 8.02 -3.09
N GLN A 86 19.04 8.42 -4.23
CA GLN A 86 18.23 8.89 -5.33
C GLN A 86 17.36 7.74 -5.85
N ILE A 87 16.04 7.91 -5.74
CA ILE A 87 15.08 6.89 -6.18
C ILE A 87 15.00 6.93 -7.72
N PRO A 88 15.22 5.81 -8.43
CA PRO A 88 15.07 5.74 -9.88
C PRO A 88 13.68 6.17 -10.33
N SER A 89 13.59 6.87 -11.46
CA SER A 89 12.31 7.41 -11.99
C SER A 89 11.25 6.33 -12.21
N ILE A 90 11.66 5.12 -12.60
CA ILE A 90 10.75 3.99 -12.75
C ILE A 90 10.08 3.59 -11.44
N VAL A 91 10.81 3.61 -10.33
CA VAL A 91 10.27 3.31 -8.99
C VAL A 91 9.28 4.40 -8.58
N VAL A 92 9.61 5.67 -8.84
CA VAL A 92 8.70 6.80 -8.58
C VAL A 92 7.40 6.65 -9.36
N ALA A 93 7.48 6.34 -10.65
CA ALA A 93 6.32 6.11 -11.50
C ALA A 93 5.47 4.94 -10.99
N GLU A 94 6.12 3.90 -10.49
CA GLU A 94 5.49 2.68 -10.03
C GLU A 94 4.81 2.84 -8.64
N VAL A 95 5.36 3.69 -7.76
CA VAL A 95 4.69 4.15 -6.53
C VAL A 95 3.49 5.04 -6.86
N ALA A 96 3.64 5.99 -7.79
CA ALA A 96 2.55 6.86 -8.21
C ALA A 96 1.38 6.06 -8.81
N LYS A 97 1.69 5.06 -9.64
CA LYS A 97 0.71 4.13 -10.22
C LYS A 97 -0.04 3.35 -9.14
N ARG A 98 0.64 2.88 -8.09
CA ARG A 98 0.02 2.20 -6.95
C ARG A 98 -0.91 3.10 -6.14
N CYS A 99 -0.51 4.35 -5.91
CA CYS A 99 -1.36 5.32 -5.22
C CYS A 99 -2.69 5.50 -5.98
N VAL A 100 -2.63 5.73 -7.30
CA VAL A 100 -3.82 5.80 -8.16
C VAL A 100 -4.61 4.49 -8.14
N ALA A 101 -3.94 3.35 -8.31
CA ALA A 101 -4.58 2.04 -8.35
C ALA A 101 -5.36 1.74 -7.06
N SER A 102 -4.74 1.98 -5.89
CA SER A 102 -5.40 1.77 -4.59
C SER A 102 -6.68 2.60 -4.47
N TYR A 103 -6.65 3.87 -4.86
CA TYR A 103 -7.82 4.74 -4.87
C TYR A 103 -8.89 4.27 -5.87
N GLU A 104 -8.54 3.98 -7.12
CA GLU A 104 -9.51 3.61 -8.15
C GLU A 104 -10.18 2.24 -7.90
N ILE A 105 -9.44 1.30 -7.30
CA ILE A 105 -9.99 0.00 -6.88
C ILE A 105 -10.90 0.17 -5.65
N LEU A 106 -10.42 0.87 -4.61
CA LEU A 106 -11.17 1.09 -3.36
C LEU A 106 -12.37 2.03 -3.52
N SER A 107 -12.44 2.80 -4.60
CA SER A 107 -13.63 3.58 -5.00
C SER A 107 -14.53 2.84 -5.98
N GLY A 108 -14.02 1.82 -6.68
CA GLY A 108 -14.81 0.90 -7.51
C GLY A 108 -14.88 1.34 -8.97
N MET A 109 -14.02 2.28 -9.35
CA MET A 109 -13.89 2.79 -10.71
C MET A 109 -13.15 1.81 -11.63
N LYS A 110 -12.22 1.04 -11.05
CA LYS A 110 -11.36 0.07 -11.75
C LYS A 110 -11.22 -1.22 -10.95
N ARG A 111 -10.69 -2.26 -11.59
CA ARG A 111 -10.28 -3.52 -10.98
C ARG A 111 -8.77 -3.64 -11.01
N LEU A 112 -8.22 -4.53 -10.18
CA LEU A 112 -6.78 -4.74 -10.06
C LEU A 112 -6.10 -5.03 -11.42
N HIS A 113 -6.71 -5.90 -12.24
CA HIS A 113 -6.18 -6.25 -13.56
C HIS A 113 -6.20 -5.11 -14.60
N ASP A 114 -6.89 -3.99 -14.32
CA ASP A 114 -6.81 -2.81 -15.18
C ASP A 114 -5.46 -2.10 -15.05
N PHE A 115 -4.69 -2.41 -14.01
CA PHE A 115 -3.36 -1.88 -13.77
C PHE A 115 -2.29 -2.92 -14.06
N LYS A 116 -1.24 -2.49 -14.77
CA LYS A 116 0.00 -3.26 -14.93
C LYS A 116 0.98 -2.82 -13.84
N LEU A 117 0.79 -3.37 -12.64
CA LEU A 117 1.69 -3.14 -11.51
C LEU A 117 2.88 -4.10 -11.60
N ALA A 118 4.09 -3.56 -11.61
CA ALA A 118 5.32 -4.33 -11.57
C ALA A 118 5.71 -4.63 -10.12
N SER A 119 6.11 -5.86 -9.84
CA SER A 119 6.66 -6.26 -8.56
C SER A 119 8.04 -5.64 -8.30
N VAL A 120 8.50 -5.67 -7.05
CA VAL A 120 9.86 -5.22 -6.72
C VAL A 120 10.92 -6.04 -7.46
N ASP A 121 10.68 -7.33 -7.68
CA ASP A 121 11.59 -8.18 -8.48
C ASP A 121 11.72 -7.70 -9.92
N GLU A 122 10.61 -7.45 -10.60
CA GLU A 122 10.58 -6.97 -11.99
C GLU A 122 11.27 -5.60 -12.12
N ILE A 123 11.04 -4.69 -11.16
CA ILE A 123 11.72 -3.39 -11.14
C ILE A 123 13.24 -3.53 -10.95
N LEU A 124 13.68 -4.41 -10.05
CA LEU A 124 15.11 -4.64 -9.82
C LEU A 124 15.78 -5.34 -11.01
N GLU A 125 15.07 -6.17 -11.76
CA GLU A 125 15.55 -6.75 -13.02
C GLU A 125 15.70 -5.69 -14.12
N GLU A 126 14.71 -4.80 -14.26
CA GLU A 126 14.77 -3.71 -15.24
C GLU A 126 15.92 -2.74 -14.97
N LEU A 127 16.20 -2.42 -13.70
CA LEU A 127 17.33 -1.55 -13.32
C LEU A 127 18.72 -2.15 -13.54
N LYS A 128 18.82 -3.47 -13.75
CA LYS A 128 20.09 -4.15 -14.07
C LYS A 128 20.40 -4.16 -15.57
N THR A 129 19.39 -3.88 -16.39
CA THR A 129 19.47 -3.91 -17.87
C THR A 129 19.93 -2.55 -18.39
#